data_AF-A0AAU2T472-F1
#
_entry.id   AF-A0AAU2T472-F1
#
_cell.length_a   1.000
_cell.length_b   1.000
_cell.length_c   1.000
_cell.angle_alpha   90.00
_cell.angle_beta   90.00
_cell.angle_gamma   90.00
#
_symmetry.space_group_name_H-M   'P 1'
#
loop_
_entity.id
_entity.type
_entity.pdbx_description
1 polymer ?
#
loop_
_entity_poly.entity_id
_entity_poly.type
_entity_poly.pdbx_seq_one_letter_code
_entity_poly.pdbx_strand_id
1 'polypeptide(L)'
;MGFFDRLTGTRYPGSGLVPRSAEEVRAALFAVNGPEVAYRVRNALPEERADLVAEWRVREPSWHSYFVQVRMRQTLKTRMRLLPGTHEVRSVDELREVTWVGNPPRLAVAREFGRGQVTAVSRQWAVERGPDGRRRLQETYRFDPAEMKDPLREAVLAAGWIWRGVAFGRL
;
A
#
# COMPACT_ATOMS: atom_id res chain seq x y z
N MET A 1 5.50 -8.19 -20.48
CA MET A 1 4.51 -7.25 -19.92
C MET A 1 4.28 -6.12 -20.91
N GLY A 2 3.03 -5.69 -21.11
CA GLY A 2 2.71 -4.56 -21.97
C GLY A 2 2.83 -3.21 -21.26
N PHE A 3 2.75 -2.11 -22.02
CA PHE A 3 2.77 -0.73 -21.47
C PHE A 3 1.64 -0.48 -20.47
N PHE A 4 0.43 -1.00 -20.75
CA PHE A 4 -0.72 -0.91 -19.86
C PHE A 4 -0.50 -1.65 -18.53
N ASP A 5 0.14 -2.83 -18.55
CA ASP A 5 0.46 -3.58 -17.31
C ASP A 5 1.38 -2.77 -16.40
N ARG A 6 2.28 -1.96 -16.97
CA ARG A 6 3.17 -1.10 -16.19
C ARG A 6 2.41 0.04 -15.52
N LEU A 7 1.44 0.63 -16.22
CA LEU A 7 0.59 1.70 -15.69
C LEU A 7 -0.36 1.21 -14.61
N THR A 8 -0.97 0.04 -14.80
CA THR A 8 -1.88 -0.55 -13.83
C THR A 8 -1.16 -1.33 -12.72
N GLY A 9 0.15 -1.47 -12.80
CA GLY A 9 0.92 -2.29 -11.86
C GLY A 9 0.55 -3.77 -11.90
N THR A 10 0.00 -4.25 -13.02
CA THR A 10 -0.32 -5.67 -13.22
C THR A 10 0.96 -6.50 -13.20
N ARG A 11 0.91 -7.68 -12.57
CA ARG A 11 2.00 -8.64 -12.49
C ARG A 11 1.46 -10.05 -12.70
N TYR A 12 2.23 -10.88 -13.39
CA TYR A 12 1.87 -12.26 -13.71
C TYR A 12 2.79 -13.21 -12.95
N PRO A 13 2.28 -14.36 -12.47
CA PRO A 13 3.09 -15.35 -11.77
C PRO A 13 4.15 -15.95 -12.71
N GLY A 14 5.17 -16.57 -12.14
CA GLY A 14 6.16 -17.32 -12.90
C GLY A 14 5.52 -18.44 -13.73
N SER A 15 6.07 -18.72 -14.91
CA SER A 15 5.59 -19.81 -15.77
C SER A 15 5.70 -21.16 -15.05
N GLY A 16 4.67 -21.99 -15.16
CA GLY A 16 4.65 -23.34 -14.59
C GLY A 16 4.21 -23.44 -13.13
N LEU A 17 3.87 -22.32 -12.48
CA LEU A 17 3.21 -22.35 -11.18
C LEU A 17 1.76 -22.83 -11.34
N VAL A 18 1.39 -23.87 -10.59
CA VAL A 18 0.00 -24.30 -10.46
C VAL A 18 -0.72 -23.32 -9.54
N PRO A 19 -1.83 -22.69 -9.98
CA PRO A 19 -2.59 -21.77 -9.13
C PRO A 19 -3.12 -22.49 -7.88
N ARG A 20 -2.86 -21.89 -6.73
CA ARG A 20 -3.41 -22.35 -5.43
C ARG A 20 -4.89 -22.02 -5.28
N SER A 21 -5.54 -22.57 -4.26
CA SER A 21 -6.92 -22.25 -3.93
C SER A 21 -7.08 -20.78 -3.50
N ALA A 22 -8.30 -20.25 -3.58
CA ALA A 22 -8.59 -18.89 -3.13
C ALA A 22 -8.35 -18.72 -1.62
N GLU A 23 -8.65 -19.74 -0.83
CA GLU A 23 -8.38 -19.77 0.61
C GLU A 23 -6.88 -19.71 0.90
N GLU A 24 -6.06 -20.42 0.12
CA GLU A 24 -4.60 -20.39 0.26
C GLU A 24 -4.03 -19.01 -0.11
N VAL A 25 -4.53 -18.37 -1.17
CA VAL A 25 -4.14 -16.98 -1.52
C VAL A 25 -4.55 -16.01 -0.42
N ARG A 26 -5.76 -16.16 0.12
CA ARG A 26 -6.24 -15.35 1.24
C ARG A 26 -5.33 -15.52 2.46
N ALA A 27 -4.98 -16.75 2.81
CA ALA A 27 -4.06 -17.03 3.92
C ALA A 27 -2.67 -16.41 3.69
N ALA A 28 -2.12 -16.53 2.47
CA ALA A 28 -0.85 -15.92 2.10
C ALA A 28 -0.88 -14.38 2.24
N LEU A 29 -1.96 -13.74 1.81
CA LEU A 29 -2.16 -12.29 1.99
C LEU A 29 -2.26 -11.89 3.47
N PHE A 30 -2.89 -12.70 4.32
CA PHE A 30 -2.91 -12.44 5.77
C PHE A 30 -1.54 -12.64 6.42
N ALA A 31 -0.72 -13.56 5.92
CA ALA A 31 0.62 -13.84 6.42
C ALA A 31 1.61 -12.70 6.18
N VAL A 32 1.28 -11.75 5.31
CA VAL A 32 2.03 -10.50 5.10
C VAL A 32 1.98 -9.59 6.36
N ASN A 33 1.02 -9.80 7.26
CA ASN A 33 0.98 -9.08 8.53
C ASN A 33 2.17 -9.45 9.44
N GLY A 34 2.66 -8.47 10.19
CA GLY A 34 3.60 -8.69 11.29
C GLY A 34 3.46 -7.64 12.40
N PRO A 35 4.06 -7.87 13.58
CA PRO A 35 4.10 -6.89 14.66
C PRO A 35 4.91 -5.64 14.26
N GLU A 36 6.01 -5.83 13.52
CA GLU A 36 6.94 -4.79 13.07
C GLU A 36 6.58 -4.18 11.71
N VAL A 37 5.38 -4.45 11.20
CA VAL A 37 4.94 -4.00 9.87
C VAL A 37 3.97 -2.82 10.02
N ALA A 38 4.30 -1.69 9.39
CA ALA A 38 3.56 -0.42 9.51
C ALA A 38 2.18 -0.42 8.83
N TYR A 39 1.79 -1.53 8.21
CA TYR A 39 0.51 -1.75 7.56
C TYR A 39 -0.10 -3.08 8.00
N ARG A 40 -1.39 -3.25 7.71
CA ARG A 40 -2.11 -4.49 8.00
C ARG A 40 -2.97 -4.92 6.83
N VAL A 41 -3.12 -6.23 6.66
CA VAL A 41 -4.13 -6.88 5.83
C VAL A 41 -5.25 -7.38 6.71
N ARG A 42 -6.48 -6.97 6.41
CA ARG A 42 -7.69 -7.38 7.13
C ARG A 42 -8.80 -7.76 6.16
N ASN A 43 -9.84 -8.40 6.68
CA ASN A 43 -11.11 -8.50 5.96
C ASN A 43 -11.61 -7.10 5.60
N ALA A 44 -12.14 -7.00 4.39
CA ALA A 44 -12.85 -5.80 3.98
C ALA A 44 -14.15 -5.64 4.80
N LEU A 45 -14.51 -4.39 5.08
CA LEU A 45 -15.82 -4.05 5.60
C LEU A 45 -16.87 -4.14 4.47
N PRO A 46 -18.16 -4.35 4.80
CA PRO A 46 -19.23 -4.38 3.80
C PRO A 46 -19.22 -3.17 2.85
N GLU A 47 -18.94 -1.97 3.37
CA GLU A 47 -18.90 -0.74 2.54
C GLU A 47 -17.72 -0.72 1.55
N GLU A 48 -16.65 -1.48 1.85
CA GLU A 48 -15.43 -1.54 1.06
C GLU A 48 -15.53 -2.51 -0.12
N ARG A 49 -16.67 -3.20 -0.33
CA ARG A 49 -16.98 -3.99 -1.55
C ARG A 49 -15.78 -4.76 -2.10
N ALA A 50 -15.03 -5.41 -1.23
CA ALA A 50 -13.79 -6.14 -1.50
C ALA A 50 -13.79 -7.39 -0.60
N ASP A 51 -12.83 -8.29 -0.79
CA ASP A 51 -12.65 -9.41 0.14
C ASP A 51 -11.65 -9.03 1.23
N LEU A 52 -10.59 -8.34 0.84
CA LEU A 52 -9.49 -7.93 1.71
C LEU A 52 -9.14 -6.47 1.51
N VAL A 53 -8.59 -5.86 2.57
CA VAL A 53 -8.04 -4.52 2.54
C VAL A 53 -6.68 -4.52 3.21
N ALA A 54 -5.68 -4.00 2.51
CA ALA A 54 -4.41 -3.60 3.09
C ALA A 54 -4.44 -2.09 3.39
N GLU A 55 -4.06 -1.69 4.60
CA GLU A 55 -4.02 -0.28 4.99
C GLU A 55 -2.88 0.00 5.97
N TRP A 56 -2.32 1.21 5.91
CA TRP A 56 -1.33 1.65 6.90
C TRP A 56 -1.96 1.81 8.28
N ARG A 57 -1.22 1.44 9.33
CA ARG A 57 -1.68 1.44 10.74
C ARG A 57 -1.70 2.83 11.38
N VAL A 58 -1.94 3.88 10.62
CA VAL A 58 -1.89 5.29 11.08
C VAL A 58 -2.91 5.63 12.17
N ARG A 59 -3.88 4.77 12.42
CA ARG A 59 -4.89 4.90 13.49
C ARG A 59 -4.59 4.05 14.72
N GLU A 60 -3.56 3.19 14.67
CA GLU A 60 -3.19 2.33 15.77
C GLU A 60 -2.25 3.07 16.72
N PRO A 61 -2.60 3.20 18.02
CA PRO A 61 -1.79 3.96 18.97
C PRO A 61 -0.33 3.49 19.06
N SER A 62 -0.07 2.19 18.90
CA SER A 62 1.28 1.59 18.89
C SER A 62 2.18 2.13 17.78
N TRP A 63 1.60 2.60 16.67
CA TRP A 63 2.32 3.11 15.51
C TRP A 63 2.40 4.65 15.46
N HIS A 64 1.73 5.35 16.37
CA HIS A 64 1.69 6.82 16.34
C HIS A 64 3.09 7.44 16.44
N SER A 65 3.92 6.98 17.38
CA SER A 65 5.27 7.52 17.58
C SER A 65 6.11 7.41 16.30
N TYR A 66 6.07 6.25 15.64
CA TYR A 66 6.74 6.03 14.36
C TYR A 66 6.25 7.01 13.28
N PHE A 67 4.94 7.11 13.07
CA PHE A 67 4.38 7.96 12.01
C PHE A 67 4.60 9.47 12.25
N VAL A 68 4.65 9.90 13.50
CA VAL A 68 5.02 11.27 13.85
C VAL A 68 6.50 11.53 13.54
N GLN A 69 7.39 10.60 13.90
CA GLN A 69 8.83 10.72 13.67
C GLN A 69 9.17 10.81 12.17
N VAL A 70 8.57 9.95 11.35
CA VAL A 70 8.75 9.99 9.88
C VAL A 70 7.92 11.07 9.19
N ARG A 71 7.18 11.88 9.97
CA ARG A 71 6.30 12.96 9.51
C ARG A 71 5.34 12.49 8.42
N MET A 72 4.69 11.35 8.63
CA MET A 72 3.77 10.74 7.66
C MET A 72 2.69 11.73 7.22
N ARG A 73 2.57 12.02 5.92
CA ARG A 73 1.57 12.96 5.37
C ARG A 73 0.56 12.28 4.46
N GLN A 74 0.81 11.03 4.10
CA GLN A 74 -0.07 10.26 3.23
C GLN A 74 -0.37 8.92 3.88
N THR A 75 -1.48 8.29 3.50
CA THR A 75 -1.80 6.91 3.85
C THR A 75 -2.44 6.25 2.65
N LEU A 76 -2.19 4.95 2.51
CA LEU A 76 -2.66 4.16 1.40
C LEU A 76 -3.56 3.05 1.90
N LYS A 77 -4.66 2.86 1.20
CA LYS A 77 -5.53 1.71 1.35
C LYS A 77 -5.61 0.98 0.01
N THR A 78 -5.27 -0.30 -0.03
CA THR A 78 -5.41 -1.16 -1.21
C THR A 78 -6.53 -2.16 -0.95
N ARG A 79 -7.63 -2.03 -1.69
CA ARG A 79 -8.76 -2.96 -1.66
C ARG A 79 -8.52 -4.07 -2.67
N MET A 80 -8.76 -5.31 -2.27
CA MET A 80 -8.45 -6.50 -3.06
C MET A 80 -9.68 -7.41 -3.16
N ARG A 81 -9.97 -7.88 -4.37
CA ARG A 81 -10.95 -8.94 -4.64
C ARG A 81 -10.27 -10.15 -5.27
N LEU A 82 -10.54 -11.32 -4.75
CA LEU A 82 -10.09 -12.61 -5.27
C LEU A 82 -11.12 -13.10 -6.31
N LEU A 83 -10.63 -13.50 -7.48
CA LEU A 83 -11.43 -14.07 -8.55
C LEU A 83 -10.93 -15.50 -8.84
N PRO A 84 -11.51 -16.51 -8.19
CA PRO A 84 -11.08 -17.90 -8.33
C PRO A 84 -11.15 -18.42 -9.76
N GLY A 85 -12.22 -18.07 -10.50
CA GLY A 85 -12.42 -18.56 -11.87
C GLY A 85 -11.35 -18.12 -12.87
N THR A 86 -10.60 -17.06 -12.57
CA THR A 86 -9.51 -16.56 -13.42
C THR A 86 -8.14 -16.57 -12.73
N HIS A 87 -8.08 -17.03 -11.48
CA HIS A 87 -6.90 -16.96 -10.61
C HIS A 87 -6.28 -15.54 -10.57
N GLU A 88 -7.12 -14.53 -10.36
CA GLU A 88 -6.69 -13.13 -10.30
C GLU A 88 -7.04 -12.49 -8.97
N VAL A 89 -6.16 -11.64 -8.46
CA VAL A 89 -6.48 -10.65 -7.43
C VAL A 89 -6.60 -9.28 -8.11
N ARG A 90 -7.81 -8.72 -8.11
CA ARG A 90 -8.03 -7.34 -8.56
C ARG A 90 -7.81 -6.37 -7.42
N SER A 91 -7.00 -5.35 -7.66
CA SER A 91 -6.67 -4.34 -6.65
C SER A 91 -7.01 -2.93 -7.09
N VAL A 92 -7.47 -2.10 -6.16
CA VAL A 92 -7.61 -0.64 -6.35
C VAL A 92 -7.11 0.07 -5.11
N ASP A 93 -6.42 1.19 -5.30
CA ASP A 93 -5.89 1.96 -4.19
C ASP A 93 -6.72 3.23 -3.93
N GLU A 94 -6.74 3.63 -2.67
CA GLU A 94 -7.22 4.92 -2.18
C GLU A 94 -6.06 5.59 -1.44
N LEU A 95 -5.57 6.70 -1.98
CA LEU A 95 -4.55 7.54 -1.36
C LEU A 95 -5.23 8.69 -0.63
N ARG A 96 -4.89 8.86 0.65
CA ARG A 96 -5.40 9.95 1.47
C ARG A 96 -4.25 10.76 2.06
N GLU A 97 -4.42 12.06 2.13
CA GLU A 97 -3.53 12.93 2.91
C GLU A 97 -3.94 12.90 4.38
N VAL A 98 -2.95 12.82 5.26
CA VAL A 98 -3.14 12.80 6.71
C VAL A 98 -2.53 14.04 7.35
N THR A 99 -3.29 14.65 8.27
CA THR A 99 -2.81 15.74 9.12
C THR A 99 -2.86 15.31 10.58
N TRP A 100 -1.78 15.58 11.31
CA TRP A 100 -1.65 15.29 12.74
C TRP A 100 -1.83 16.56 13.56
N VAL A 101 -2.58 16.51 14.65
CA VAL A 101 -2.79 17.65 15.57
C VAL A 101 -2.68 17.22 17.03
N GLY A 102 -2.41 18.20 17.91
CA GLY A 102 -2.36 18.00 19.37
C GLY A 102 -1.02 17.46 19.90
N ASN A 103 -0.94 17.31 21.22
CA ASN A 103 0.19 16.72 21.94
C ASN A 103 -0.35 15.73 23.01
N PRO A 104 -0.16 14.40 22.87
CA PRO A 104 0.56 13.73 21.79
C PRO A 104 -0.18 13.83 20.45
N PRO A 105 0.52 13.80 19.30
CA PRO A 105 -0.11 13.96 17.99
C PRO A 105 -1.14 12.85 17.72
N ARG A 106 -2.30 13.26 17.24
CA ARG A 106 -3.39 12.37 16.82
C ARG A 106 -3.79 12.69 15.39
N LEU A 107 -4.24 11.67 14.66
CA LEU A 107 -4.77 11.85 13.31
C LEU A 107 -6.04 12.71 13.36
N ALA A 108 -5.99 13.89 12.72
CA ALA A 108 -7.07 14.88 12.77
C ALA A 108 -7.96 14.83 11.53
N VAL A 109 -7.32 14.82 10.35
CA VAL A 109 -7.99 14.94 9.06
C VAL A 109 -7.37 13.93 8.10
N ALA A 110 -8.24 13.17 7.43
CA ALA A 110 -7.87 12.34 6.29
C ALA A 110 -8.67 12.83 5.07
N ARG A 111 -8.02 13.50 4.13
CA ARG A 111 -8.66 13.95 2.88
C ARG A 111 -8.33 12.98 1.77
N GLU A 112 -9.34 12.54 1.01
CA GLU A 112 -9.10 11.74 -0.20
C GLU A 112 -8.34 12.59 -1.23
N PHE A 113 -7.16 12.10 -1.63
CA PHE A 113 -6.27 12.77 -2.57
C PHE A 113 -6.32 12.10 -3.95
N GLY A 114 -6.56 10.79 -3.99
CA GLY A 114 -6.74 10.07 -5.25
C GLY A 114 -7.23 8.66 -5.06
N ARG A 115 -7.84 8.13 -6.12
CA ARG A 115 -8.31 6.75 -6.22
C ARG A 115 -7.84 6.17 -7.56
N GLY A 116 -7.37 4.92 -7.54
CA GLY A 116 -6.79 4.26 -8.71
C GLY A 116 -5.53 3.48 -8.35
N GLN A 117 -4.62 3.27 -9.29
CA GLN A 117 -3.33 2.65 -8.99
C GLN A 117 -2.33 3.71 -8.52
N VAL A 118 -1.83 3.54 -7.30
CA VAL A 118 -0.81 4.41 -6.72
C VAL A 118 0.54 3.73 -6.89
N THR A 119 1.41 4.38 -7.68
CA THR A 119 2.76 3.91 -8.01
C THR A 119 3.83 4.98 -7.77
N ALA A 120 3.43 6.24 -7.57
CA ALA A 120 4.35 7.35 -7.41
C ALA A 120 4.91 7.42 -5.99
N VAL A 121 6.23 7.59 -5.88
CA VAL A 121 6.91 7.88 -4.61
C VAL A 121 6.82 9.38 -4.36
N SER A 122 6.28 9.76 -3.21
CA SER A 122 6.27 11.17 -2.78
C SER A 122 7.55 11.47 -2.00
N ARG A 123 8.23 12.58 -2.32
CA ARG A 123 9.47 13.00 -1.66
C ARG A 123 9.43 14.49 -1.32
N GLN A 124 10.03 14.89 -0.20
CA GLN A 124 10.34 16.28 0.07
C GLN A 124 11.80 16.44 0.44
N TRP A 125 12.38 17.56 0.02
CA TRP A 125 13.77 17.90 0.25
C TRP A 125 13.85 19.21 1.00
N ALA A 126 14.76 19.30 1.98
CA ALA A 126 15.15 20.56 2.60
C ALA A 126 16.58 20.91 2.20
N VAL A 127 16.85 22.20 2.08
CA VAL A 127 18.21 22.72 1.90
C VAL A 127 18.79 22.98 3.29
N GLU A 128 19.82 22.24 3.65
CA GLU A 128 20.57 22.46 4.89
C GLU A 128 21.95 23.03 4.59
N ARG A 129 22.47 23.85 5.49
CA ARG A 129 23.86 24.33 5.43
C ARG A 129 24.72 23.44 6.31
N GLY A 130 25.67 22.73 5.70
CA GLY A 130 26.60 21.86 6.41
C GLY A 130 27.62 22.64 7.25
N PRO A 131 28.39 21.94 8.12
CA PRO A 131 29.46 22.55 8.92
C PRO A 131 30.57 23.21 8.08
N ASP A 132 30.69 22.77 6.82
CA ASP A 132 31.58 23.31 5.79
C ASP A 132 31.01 24.58 5.09
N GLY A 133 29.84 25.07 5.53
CA GLY A 133 29.14 26.19 4.92
C GLY A 133 28.44 25.87 3.60
N ARG A 134 28.56 24.64 3.07
CA ARG A 134 27.99 24.24 1.78
C ARG A 134 26.52 23.85 1.95
N ARG A 135 25.70 24.18 0.94
CA ARG A 135 24.30 23.74 0.88
C ARG A 135 24.24 22.26 0.51
N ARG A 136 23.45 21.49 1.23
CA ARG A 136 23.15 20.08 0.96
C ARG A 136 21.65 19.90 0.86
N LEU A 137 21.20 19.08 -0.08
CA LEU A 137 19.81 18.64 -0.14
C LEU A 137 19.66 17.42 0.76
N GLN A 138 18.80 17.51 1.77
CA GLN A 138 18.45 16.40 2.64
C GLN A 138 17.00 15.98 2.34
N GLU A 139 16.76 14.69 2.10
CA GLU A 139 15.40 14.16 1.99
C GLU A 139 14.77 14.20 3.40
N THR A 140 13.68 14.95 3.55
CA THR A 140 13.00 15.15 4.84
C THR A 140 11.68 14.41 4.95
N TYR A 141 11.21 13.86 3.83
CA TYR A 141 10.01 13.03 3.77
C TYR A 141 10.10 12.11 2.56
N ARG A 142 9.69 10.85 2.78
CA ARG A 142 9.49 9.87 1.73
C ARG A 142 8.24 9.07 2.04
N PHE A 143 7.41 8.85 1.03
CA PHE A 143 6.33 7.89 1.06
C PHE A 143 6.40 7.01 -0.18
N ASP A 144 6.63 5.72 0.03
CA ASP A 144 6.76 4.74 -1.03
C ASP A 144 5.63 3.70 -0.97
N PRO A 145 4.65 3.75 -1.90
CA PRO A 145 3.58 2.76 -1.98
C PRO A 145 4.08 1.32 -2.11
N ALA A 146 5.30 1.12 -2.65
CA ALA A 146 5.89 -0.20 -2.84
C ALA A 146 6.11 -0.94 -1.51
N GLU A 147 6.40 -0.23 -0.42
CA GLU A 147 6.62 -0.83 0.91
C GLU A 147 5.45 -1.71 1.37
N MET A 148 4.22 -1.33 1.04
CA MET A 148 3.04 -2.15 1.32
C MET A 148 2.68 -3.04 0.12
N LYS A 149 2.76 -2.52 -1.11
CA LYS A 149 2.21 -3.20 -2.29
C LYS A 149 3.07 -4.38 -2.77
N ASP A 150 4.39 -4.31 -2.62
CA ASP A 150 5.26 -5.38 -3.12
C ASP A 150 5.09 -6.69 -2.35
N PRO A 151 5.05 -6.69 -1.00
CA PRO A 151 4.75 -7.91 -0.25
C PRO A 151 3.38 -8.54 -0.58
N LEU A 152 2.37 -7.71 -0.88
CA LEU A 152 1.05 -8.21 -1.31
C LEU A 152 1.12 -8.86 -2.70
N ARG A 153 1.82 -8.22 -3.64
CA ARG A 153 2.04 -8.76 -4.99
C ARG A 153 2.80 -10.07 -4.91
N GLU A 154 3.90 -10.11 -4.17
CA GLU A 154 4.73 -11.29 -3.99
C GLU A 154 3.93 -12.47 -3.43
N ALA A 155 3.10 -12.24 -2.40
CA ALA A 155 2.21 -13.28 -1.86
C ALA A 155 1.25 -13.86 -2.90
N VAL A 156 0.65 -13.01 -3.74
CA VAL A 156 -0.29 -13.42 -4.81
C VAL A 156 0.45 -14.18 -5.92
N LEU A 157 1.58 -13.65 -6.38
CA LEU A 157 2.37 -14.23 -7.47
C LEU A 157 2.97 -15.57 -7.07
N ALA A 158 3.46 -15.70 -5.83
CA ALA A 158 3.99 -16.95 -5.28
C ALA A 158 2.91 -18.03 -5.14
N ALA A 159 1.64 -17.65 -5.04
CA ALA A 159 0.51 -18.56 -5.05
C ALA A 159 0.02 -18.92 -6.46
N GLY A 160 0.72 -18.47 -7.51
CA GLY A 160 0.36 -18.75 -8.91
C GLY A 160 -0.80 -17.90 -9.44
N TRP A 161 -1.14 -16.78 -8.76
CA TRP A 161 -2.23 -15.90 -9.16
C TRP A 161 -1.70 -14.61 -9.80
N ILE A 162 -2.52 -14.00 -10.65
CA ILE A 162 -2.23 -12.72 -11.30
C ILE A 162 -2.59 -11.58 -10.34
N TRP A 163 -1.68 -10.62 -10.15
CA TRP A 163 -2.02 -9.35 -9.52
C TRP A 163 -2.48 -8.37 -10.60
N ARG A 164 -3.73 -7.91 -10.56
CA ARG A 164 -4.28 -7.01 -11.57
C ARG A 164 -4.76 -5.71 -10.91
N GLY A 165 -4.01 -4.63 -11.12
CA GLY A 165 -4.50 -3.31 -10.73
C GLY A 165 -5.60 -2.82 -11.68
N VAL A 166 -6.66 -2.24 -11.12
CA VAL A 166 -7.73 -1.60 -11.89
C VAL A 166 -7.72 -0.09 -11.65
N ALA A 167 -7.88 0.68 -12.73
CA ALA A 167 -7.84 2.15 -12.69
C ALA A 167 -9.20 2.76 -12.33
N PHE A 168 -10.27 2.26 -12.95
CA PHE A 168 -11.66 2.65 -12.69
C PHE A 168 -12.56 1.44 -12.92
N GLY A 169 -13.40 1.09 -11.94
CA GLY A 169 -14.31 -0.05 -12.04
C GLY A 169 -14.81 -0.53 -10.68
N ARG A 170 -15.88 -1.34 -10.69
CA ARG A 170 -16.18 -2.21 -9.54
C ARG A 170 -15.02 -3.21 -9.45
N LEU A 171 -14.39 -3.27 -8.28
CA LEU A 171 -13.79 -4.54 -7.84
C LEU A 171 -14.82 -5.63 -8.08
#